data_AF-A0A8B8NA05-F1
#
_entry.id   AF-A0A8B8NA05-F1
#
_cell.length_a   1.000
_cell.length_b   1.000
_cell.length_c   1.000
_cell.angle_alpha   90.00
_cell.angle_beta   90.00
_cell.angle_gamma   90.00
#
_symmetry.space_group_name_H-M   'P 1'
#
loop_
_entity.id
_entity.type
_entity.pdbx_description
1 polymer ?
#
loop_
_entity_poly.entity_id
_entity_poly.type
_entity_poly.pdbx_seq_one_letter_code
_entity_poly.pdbx_strand_id
1 'polypeptide(L)'
;MYKRALPPAHYSLKIQSFSLLSKSNVDKYDSGVFEVGGYKWSLSLYPNGDKDNNGSGFVSFYLSIEETDKLPHGWEVDVNYKLFVYDKIRDVYLTIQDADGAVRSFHDLKTQWGFVDA
;
A
#
# COMPACT_ATOMS: atom_id res chain seq x y z
N MET A 1 11.99 -6.51 -10.29
CA MET A 1 11.03 -5.37 -10.35
C MET A 1 10.79 -4.97 -11.79
N TYR A 2 9.53 -4.92 -12.22
CA TYR A 2 9.14 -4.43 -13.54
C TYR A 2 9.03 -2.91 -13.54
N LYS A 3 9.43 -2.26 -14.64
CA LYS A 3 9.36 -0.81 -14.81
C LYS A 3 8.17 -0.42 -15.69
N ARG A 4 7.51 0.68 -15.35
CA ARG A 4 6.36 1.22 -16.09
C ARG A 4 6.52 2.73 -16.28
N ALA A 5 6.12 3.25 -17.44
CA ALA A 5 6.16 4.69 -17.74
C ALA A 5 4.89 5.45 -17.29
N LEU A 6 3.73 4.79 -17.32
CA LEU A 6 2.45 5.41 -17.00
C LEU A 6 2.15 5.41 -15.49
N PRO A 7 1.45 6.44 -14.97
CA PRO A 7 1.05 6.48 -13.57
C PRO A 7 0.04 5.37 -13.19
N PRO A 8 -0.12 5.09 -11.89
CA PRO A 8 -1.16 4.20 -11.39
C PRO A 8 -2.56 4.67 -11.82
N ALA A 9 -3.45 3.72 -12.11
CA ALA A 9 -4.78 4.04 -12.66
C ALA A 9 -5.77 4.54 -11.60
N HIS A 10 -5.66 4.04 -10.36
CA HIS A 10 -6.71 4.21 -9.36
C HIS A 10 -6.40 5.28 -8.31
N TYR A 11 -5.18 5.26 -7.77
CA TYR A 11 -4.81 6.16 -6.69
C TYR A 11 -3.31 6.46 -6.71
N SER A 12 -2.95 7.67 -6.27
CA SER A 12 -1.55 8.09 -6.14
C SER A 12 -1.38 8.90 -4.86
N LEU A 13 -0.50 8.43 -3.98
CA LEU A 13 -0.09 9.17 -2.81
C LEU A 13 1.22 9.92 -3.11
N LYS A 14 1.20 11.26 -2.99
CA LYS A 14 2.39 12.09 -3.16
C LYS A 14 2.91 12.59 -1.82
N ILE A 15 4.09 12.12 -1.43
CA ILE A 15 4.79 12.60 -0.24
C ILE A 15 5.70 13.75 -0.66
N GLN A 16 5.48 14.92 -0.05
CA GLN A 16 6.23 16.12 -0.40
C GLN A 16 7.69 16.02 0.05
N SER A 17 7.94 15.51 1.26
CA SER A 17 9.27 15.34 1.82
C SER A 17 9.39 14.01 2.57
N PHE A 18 9.89 12.98 1.90
CA PHE A 18 10.11 11.68 2.50
C PHE A 18 11.19 11.74 3.60
N SER A 19 12.26 12.50 3.39
CA SER A 19 13.34 12.63 4.38
C SER A 19 12.90 13.29 5.68
N LEU A 20 11.91 14.19 5.65
CA LEU A 20 11.32 14.74 6.88
C LEU A 20 10.41 13.72 7.54
N LEU A 21 9.59 13.01 6.75
CA LEU A 21 8.71 11.96 7.25
C LEU A 21 9.52 10.85 7.95
N SER A 22 10.61 10.38 7.34
CA SER A 22 11.46 9.31 7.90
C SER A 22 12.27 9.75 9.13
N LYS A 23 12.58 11.03 9.29
CA LYS A 23 13.27 11.56 10.49
C LYS A 23 12.31 11.97 11.60
N SER A 24 11.01 11.99 11.34
CA SER A 24 10.01 12.31 12.35
C SER A 24 9.77 11.13 13.29
N ASN A 25 9.10 11.39 14.42
CA ASN A 25 8.67 10.35 15.36
C ASN A 25 7.35 9.67 14.93
N VAL A 26 7.00 9.74 13.65
CA VAL A 26 5.79 9.14 13.11
C VAL A 26 6.13 7.75 12.57
N ASP A 27 5.51 6.72 13.15
CA ASP A 27 5.76 5.33 12.75
C ASP A 27 5.14 5.00 11.38
N LYS A 28 3.96 5.57 11.09
CA LYS A 28 3.26 5.38 9.82
C LYS A 28 2.54 6.64 9.33
N TYR A 29 2.40 6.74 8.02
CA TYR A 29 1.57 7.73 7.34
C TYR A 29 0.45 7.02 6.59
N ASP A 30 -0.80 7.35 6.92
CA ASP A 30 -1.98 6.84 6.22
C ASP A 30 -2.44 7.84 5.15
N SER A 31 -2.86 7.34 3.99
CA SER A 31 -3.46 8.14 2.93
C SER A 31 -4.89 8.53 3.28
N GLY A 32 -5.48 9.40 2.46
CA GLY A 32 -6.94 9.52 2.43
C GLY A 32 -7.60 8.25 1.90
N VAL A 33 -8.88 8.08 2.22
CA VAL A 33 -9.71 6.98 1.71
C VAL A 33 -10.03 7.21 0.23
N PHE A 34 -9.95 6.16 -0.59
CA PHE A 34 -10.32 6.18 -2.00
C PHE A 34 -11.18 4.97 -2.37
N GLU A 35 -12.01 5.09 -3.40
CA GLU A 35 -12.97 4.06 -3.78
C GLU A 35 -12.59 3.39 -5.10
N VAL A 36 -12.54 2.06 -5.10
CA VAL A 36 -12.26 1.23 -6.28
C VAL A 36 -13.08 -0.05 -6.19
N GLY A 37 -13.76 -0.41 -7.27
CA GLY A 37 -14.56 -1.64 -7.33
C GLY A 37 -15.74 -1.66 -6.37
N GLY A 38 -16.22 -0.50 -5.91
CA GLY A 38 -17.30 -0.39 -4.91
C GLY A 38 -16.84 -0.57 -3.46
N TYR A 39 -15.54 -0.69 -3.22
CA TYR A 39 -14.95 -0.78 -1.89
C TYR A 39 -14.08 0.43 -1.60
N LYS A 40 -13.99 0.78 -0.32
CA LYS A 40 -13.15 1.88 0.17
C LYS A 40 -11.84 1.34 0.67
N TRP A 41 -10.77 2.05 0.32
CA TRP A 41 -9.40 1.62 0.55
C TRP A 41 -8.57 2.76 1.12
N SER A 42 -7.50 2.41 1.84
CA SER A 42 -6.45 3.34 2.24
C SER A 42 -5.06 2.73 2.01
N LEU A 43 -4.04 3.57 1.90
CA LEU A 43 -2.64 3.16 1.88
C LEU A 43 -1.95 3.58 3.17
N SER A 44 -1.29 2.63 3.84
CA SER A 44 -0.40 2.91 4.97
C SER A 44 1.05 2.78 4.55
N LEU A 45 1.87 3.77 4.90
CA LEU A 45 3.30 3.80 4.64
C LEU A 45 4.07 3.86 5.96
N TYR A 46 5.04 2.97 6.12
CA TYR A 46 6.01 2.99 7.21
C TYR A 46 7.37 3.41 6.65
N PRO A 47 7.76 4.69 6.84
CA PRO A 47 8.94 5.25 6.17
C PRO A 47 10.27 4.64 6.64
N ASN A 48 10.29 4.07 7.85
CA ASN A 48 11.45 3.37 8.43
C ASN A 48 11.18 1.88 8.65
N GLY A 49 10.14 1.37 7.98
CA GLY A 49 9.74 -0.02 8.07
C GLY A 49 8.81 -0.30 9.23
N ASP A 50 7.98 -1.32 9.04
CA ASP A 50 7.10 -1.84 10.06
C ASP A 50 7.88 -2.77 11.01
N LYS A 51 8.29 -2.21 12.14
CA LYS A 51 9.12 -2.93 13.13
C LYS A 51 8.40 -4.12 13.75
N ASP A 52 7.08 -4.06 13.87
CA ASP A 52 6.28 -5.13 14.47
C ASP A 52 6.19 -6.35 13.55
N ASN A 53 6.43 -6.16 12.25
CA ASN A 53 6.41 -7.22 11.23
C ASN A 53 7.80 -7.54 10.64
N ASN A 54 8.90 -7.17 11.31
CA ASN A 54 10.29 -7.36 10.86
C ASN A 54 10.70 -6.55 9.61
N GLY A 55 10.08 -5.40 9.35
CA GLY A 55 10.40 -4.50 8.22
C GLY A 55 11.55 -3.53 8.46
N SER A 56 12.28 -3.65 9.56
CA SER A 56 13.34 -2.71 9.93
C SER A 56 14.39 -2.58 8.82
N GLY A 57 14.67 -1.34 8.40
CA GLY A 57 15.66 -1.03 7.36
C GLY A 57 15.09 -0.92 5.94
N PHE A 58 13.79 -1.22 5.76
CA PHE A 58 13.08 -1.07 4.50
C PHE A 58 11.94 -0.06 4.62
N VAL A 59 11.30 0.25 3.50
CA VAL A 59 10.05 1.00 3.51
C VAL A 59 8.91 -0.01 3.38
N SER A 60 7.97 0.00 4.32
CA SER A 60 6.82 -0.91 4.25
C SER A 60 5.58 -0.18 3.75
N PHE A 61 4.77 -0.85 2.93
CA PHE A 61 3.53 -0.30 2.37
C PHE A 61 2.40 -1.31 2.46
N TYR A 62 1.22 -0.84 2.81
CA TYR A 62 0.03 -1.68 2.95
C TYR A 62 -1.17 -1.05 2.26
N LEU A 63 -2.03 -1.91 1.71
CA LEU A 63 -3.38 -1.60 1.26
C LEU A 63 -4.34 -2.15 2.31
N SER A 64 -5.23 -1.29 2.79
CA SER A 64 -6.28 -1.65 3.75
C SER A 64 -7.65 -1.43 3.13
N ILE A 65 -8.60 -2.32 3.43
CA ILE A 65 -10.02 -2.05 3.16
C ILE A 65 -10.64 -1.32 4.35
N GLU A 66 -11.44 -0.31 4.06
CA GLU A 66 -12.01 0.65 5.01
C GLU A 66 -13.53 0.52 5.10
N GLU A 67 -14.13 1.10 6.14
CA GLU A 67 -15.58 1.05 6.40
C GLU A 67 -16.13 -0.39 6.45
N THR A 68 -15.35 -1.32 7.03
CA THR A 68 -15.70 -2.74 7.14
C THR A 68 -16.94 -2.98 8.00
N ASP A 69 -17.27 -2.04 8.89
CA ASP A 69 -18.52 -2.02 9.68
C ASP A 69 -19.79 -1.91 8.82
N LYS A 70 -19.64 -1.43 7.58
CA LYS A 70 -20.74 -1.30 6.61
C LYS A 70 -20.83 -2.49 5.65
N LEU A 71 -19.88 -3.41 5.69
CA LEU A 71 -19.88 -4.60 4.86
C LEU A 71 -20.80 -5.68 5.47
N PRO A 72 -21.40 -6.57 4.65
CA PRO A 72 -22.18 -7.69 5.16
C PRO A 72 -21.36 -8.59 6.10
N HIS A 73 -22.01 -9.21 7.08
CA HIS A 73 -21.32 -10.16 7.96
C HIS A 73 -20.73 -11.33 7.16
N GLY A 74 -19.45 -11.66 7.40
CA GLY A 74 -18.73 -12.70 6.66
C GLY A 74 -18.33 -12.26 5.24
N TRP A 75 -18.09 -10.95 5.04
CA TRP A 75 -17.63 -10.44 3.75
C TRP A 75 -16.22 -10.95 3.41
N GLU A 76 -16.00 -11.14 2.13
CA GLU A 76 -14.71 -11.49 1.56
C GLU A 76 -14.53 -10.74 0.23
N VAL A 77 -13.36 -10.16 0.02
CA VAL A 77 -13.01 -9.41 -1.19
C VAL A 77 -11.64 -9.85 -1.69
N ASP A 78 -11.65 -10.54 -2.82
CA ASP A 78 -10.43 -10.96 -3.51
C ASP A 78 -9.89 -9.86 -4.41
N VAL A 79 -8.64 -9.46 -4.16
CA VAL A 79 -8.01 -8.34 -4.86
C VAL A 79 -6.70 -8.77 -5.48
N ASN A 80 -6.57 -8.51 -6.79
CA ASN A 80 -5.27 -8.38 -7.43
C ASN A 80 -4.89 -6.89 -7.48
N TYR A 81 -3.83 -6.52 -6.77
CA TYR A 81 -3.33 -5.14 -6.77
C TYR A 81 -1.83 -5.09 -7.05
N LYS A 82 -1.39 -3.93 -7.52
CA LYS A 82 0.02 -3.60 -7.76
C LYS A 82 0.31 -2.25 -7.14
N LEU A 83 1.37 -2.17 -6.36
CA LEU A 83 1.87 -0.92 -5.83
C LEU A 83 3.03 -0.42 -6.69
N PHE A 84 3.20 0.88 -6.73
CA PHE A 84 4.22 1.52 -7.54
C PHE A 84 4.95 2.59 -6.74
N VAL A 85 6.28 2.56 -6.78
CA VAL A 85 7.13 3.64 -6.28
C VAL A 85 7.68 4.41 -7.46
N TYR A 86 7.49 5.73 -7.46
CA TYR A 86 7.98 6.59 -8.54
C TYR A 86 9.45 6.96 -8.30
N ASP A 87 10.33 6.49 -9.19
CA ASP A 87 11.73 6.86 -9.24
C ASP A 87 11.91 8.13 -10.07
N LYS A 88 12.03 9.27 -9.38
CA LYS A 88 12.22 10.58 -10.01
C LYS A 88 13.52 10.72 -10.79
N ILE A 89 14.57 9.95 -10.45
CA ILE A 89 15.87 10.05 -11.13
C ILE A 89 15.77 9.41 -12.51
N ARG A 90 15.07 8.28 -12.59
CA ARG A 90 14.92 7.50 -13.82
C ARG A 90 13.62 7.77 -14.58
N ASP A 91 12.75 8.59 -14.01
CA ASP A 91 11.41 8.92 -14.51
C ASP A 91 10.57 7.67 -14.83
N VAL A 92 10.55 6.70 -13.92
CA VAL A 92 9.81 5.45 -14.07
C VAL A 92 9.16 5.02 -12.77
N TYR A 93 8.11 4.21 -12.88
CA TYR A 93 7.48 3.54 -11.76
C TYR A 93 8.09 2.15 -11.58
N LEU A 94 8.64 1.90 -10.39
CA LEU A 94 9.06 0.58 -9.93
C LEU A 94 7.83 -0.16 -9.41
N THR A 95 7.55 -1.34 -9.98
CA THR A 95 6.40 -2.15 -9.60
C THR A 95 6.73 -3.06 -8.43
N ILE A 96 5.92 -3.00 -7.37
CA ILE A 96 5.92 -3.88 -6.21
C ILE A 96 4.66 -4.73 -6.29
N GLN A 97 4.84 -6.05 -6.38
CA GLN A 97 3.77 -7.03 -6.48
C GLN A 97 4.31 -8.39 -6.03
N ASP A 98 3.42 -9.28 -5.59
CA ASP A 98 3.75 -10.67 -5.34
C ASP A 98 4.16 -11.40 -6.63
N ALA A 99 4.90 -12.50 -6.47
CA ALA A 99 5.19 -13.42 -7.57
C ALA A 99 3.88 -13.83 -8.27
N ASP A 100 3.90 -13.85 -9.61
CA ASP A 100 2.81 -14.28 -10.48
C ASP A 100 1.47 -13.52 -10.36
N GLY A 101 1.46 -12.37 -9.68
CA GLY A 101 0.23 -11.59 -9.51
C GLY A 101 -0.77 -12.28 -8.58
N ALA A 102 -0.28 -12.79 -7.44
CA ALA A 102 -1.12 -13.40 -6.42
C ALA A 102 -2.34 -12.54 -6.08
N VAL A 103 -3.47 -13.21 -5.83
CA VAL A 103 -4.71 -12.61 -5.34
C VAL A 103 -4.65 -12.60 -3.82
N ARG A 104 -5.03 -11.47 -3.21
CA ARG A 104 -5.11 -11.30 -1.76
C ARG A 104 -6.58 -11.25 -1.34
N SER A 105 -6.99 -12.15 -0.46
CA SER A 105 -8.33 -12.16 0.13
C SER A 105 -8.38 -11.24 1.35
N PHE A 106 -9.23 -10.23 1.30
CA PHE A 106 -9.55 -9.36 2.42
C PHE A 106 -10.84 -9.85 3.07
N HIS A 107 -10.87 -9.96 4.39
CA HIS A 107 -12.03 -10.41 5.15
C HIS A 107 -11.96 -9.92 6.61
N ASP A 108 -12.94 -10.28 7.43
CA ASP A 108 -13.09 -9.82 8.83
C ASP A 108 -11.83 -9.98 9.70
N LEU A 109 -11.01 -11.00 9.45
CA LEU A 109 -9.79 -11.26 10.23
C LEU A 109 -8.52 -10.70 9.57
N LYS A 110 -8.62 -10.25 8.31
CA LYS A 110 -7.49 -9.79 7.51
C LYS A 110 -7.93 -8.67 6.58
N THR A 111 -7.93 -7.45 7.11
CA THR A 111 -8.35 -6.23 6.39
C THR A 111 -7.20 -5.51 5.70
N GLN A 112 -5.97 -6.01 5.83
CA GLN A 112 -4.77 -5.35 5.33
C GLN A 112 -3.76 -6.34 4.75
N TRP A 113 -3.24 -6.01 3.58
CA TRP A 113 -2.15 -6.72 2.90
C TRP A 113 -1.10 -5.73 2.41
N GLY A 114 0.16 -6.14 2.39
CA GLY A 114 1.25 -5.23 2.06
C GLY A 114 2.58 -5.93 1.90
N PHE A 115 3.60 -5.11 1.73
CA PHE A 115 5.00 -5.51 1.59
C PHE A 115 5.78 -4.89 2.73
N VAL A 116 6.46 -5.75 3.48
CA VAL A 116 7.18 -5.37 4.68
C VAL A 116 8.59 -4.85 4.32
N ASP A 117 9.16 -5.34 3.23
CA ASP A 117 10.57 -5.19 2.84
C ASP A 117 10.75 -4.66 1.40
N ALA A 118 9.98 -3.63 1.01
CA ALA A 118 9.97 -3.10 -0.36
C ALA A 118 11.20 -2.26 -0.75
#